data_AF-A0A4J1V572-F1
#
_entry.id   AF-A0A4J1V572-F1
#
_cell.length_a   1.000
_cell.length_b   1.000
_cell.length_c   1.000
_cell.angle_alpha   90.00
_cell.angle_beta   90.00
_cell.angle_gamma   90.00
#
_symmetry.space_group_name_H-M   'P 1'
#
loop_
_entity.id
_entity.type
_entity.pdbx_description
1 polymer ?
#
loop_
_entity_poly.entity_id
_entity_poly.type
_entity_poly.pdbx_seq_one_letter_code
_entity_poly.pdbx_strand_id
1 'polypeptide(L)'
;MYNFSLDFQLIEGLITHLMTLQVRLESRITLNNPLVDEIKQNYSDIFFMTREILANMDKFLEWTISDDEVAYVSLHFLAAMERSKESTKFNILAICATGFGAAQMLRNRLETEFGKRVEVVDVIGYYELNQEKLKGIDFIVSAVDLSNLYFQIPVFKVSVFLKSDEMEMIRKAMDQMQVSSYVQSSKINKFENNSFRQYFSKENFLICTESDKVNLLEKMVEGLSVGESNEFEQSLLYGIKQREELSSVVFSEKIAVPHPIQPFGTEGKVSVAICKDSLLWDNQSSHVQLVFLLSPSIYGNEGLATVTKKIVSLTENDELQNQLISCNNFEDFINIFEKIK
;
A
#
# COMPACT_ATOMS: atom_id res chain seq x y z
N MET A 1 10.46 21.39 -15.63
CA MET A 1 11.65 22.25 -15.56
C MET A 1 12.09 22.30 -14.10
N TYR A 2 13.30 21.82 -13.79
CA TYR A 2 13.78 21.71 -12.40
C TYR A 2 14.13 23.09 -11.83
N ASN A 3 13.63 23.41 -10.63
CA ASN A 3 13.96 24.66 -9.95
C ASN A 3 15.06 24.42 -8.91
N PHE A 4 16.31 24.37 -9.37
CA PHE A 4 17.49 24.13 -8.53
C PHE A 4 17.72 25.23 -7.48
N SER A 5 17.22 26.45 -7.72
CA SER A 5 17.39 27.60 -6.83
C SER A 5 16.65 27.45 -5.49
N LEU A 6 15.71 26.51 -5.39
CA LEU A 6 14.97 26.22 -4.16
C LEU A 6 15.55 25.04 -3.36
N ASP A 7 16.53 24.31 -3.90
CA ASP A 7 17.17 23.18 -3.23
C ASP A 7 18.37 23.66 -2.39
N PHE A 8 18.12 23.91 -1.11
CA PHE A 8 19.16 24.38 -0.18
C PHE A 8 20.33 23.39 -0.03
N GLN A 9 20.06 22.08 -0.09
CA GLN A 9 21.11 21.06 0.01
C GLN A 9 22.03 21.06 -1.21
N LEU A 10 21.47 21.31 -2.40
CA LEU A 10 22.26 21.50 -3.61
C LEU A 10 23.18 22.71 -3.47
N ILE A 11 22.64 23.85 -3.02
CA ILE A 11 23.39 25.09 -2.86
C ILE A 11 24.56 24.90 -1.89
N GLU A 12 24.31 24.40 -0.68
CA GLU A 12 25.36 24.14 0.32
C GLU A 12 26.39 23.11 -0.17
N GLY A 13 25.92 22.05 -0.82
CA GLY A 13 26.79 21.01 -1.37
C GLY A 13 27.72 21.57 -2.44
N LEU A 14 27.19 22.35 -3.39
CA LEU A 14 27.98 22.98 -4.44
C LEU A 14 28.95 24.01 -3.89
N ILE A 15 28.54 24.89 -2.97
CA ILE A 15 29.45 25.87 -2.35
C ILE A 15 30.64 25.15 -1.71
N THR A 16 30.36 24.14 -0.88
CA THR A 16 31.39 23.34 -0.21
C THR A 16 32.32 22.66 -1.24
N HIS A 17 31.73 22.05 -2.26
CA HIS A 17 32.48 21.34 -3.30
C HIS A 17 33.40 22.30 -4.07
N LEU A 18 32.85 23.42 -4.56
CA LEU A 18 33.58 24.38 -5.39
C LEU A 18 34.69 25.10 -4.61
N MET A 19 34.48 25.38 -3.32
CA MET A 19 35.54 25.93 -2.45
C MET A 19 36.72 24.95 -2.33
N THR A 20 36.44 23.66 -2.14
CA THR A 20 37.51 22.65 -2.03
C THR A 20 38.15 22.34 -3.39
N LEU A 21 37.37 22.37 -4.48
CA LEU A 21 37.86 22.24 -5.85
C LEU A 21 38.91 23.31 -6.14
N GLN A 22 38.64 24.56 -5.79
CA GLN A 22 39.60 25.65 -5.99
C GLN A 22 40.95 25.36 -5.32
N VAL A 23 40.94 24.95 -4.04
CA VAL A 23 42.16 24.60 -3.30
C VAL A 23 42.91 23.45 -3.97
N ARG A 24 42.20 22.44 -4.50
CA ARG A 24 42.80 21.33 -5.25
C ARG A 24 43.44 21.79 -6.55
N LEU A 25 42.76 22.66 -7.32
CA LEU A 25 43.28 23.22 -8.57
C LEU A 25 44.55 24.05 -8.33
N GLU A 26 44.56 24.91 -7.31
CA GLU A 26 45.73 25.69 -6.90
C GLU A 26 46.91 24.78 -6.48
N SER A 27 46.60 23.69 -5.78
CA SER A 27 47.58 22.72 -5.28
C SER A 27 47.96 21.63 -6.29
N ARG A 28 47.36 21.64 -7.50
CA ARG A 28 47.52 20.60 -8.54
C ARG A 28 47.21 19.17 -8.06
N ILE A 29 46.26 19.05 -7.14
CA ILE A 29 45.78 17.77 -6.63
C ILE A 29 44.69 17.26 -7.59
N THR A 30 44.86 16.04 -8.08
CA THR A 30 43.89 15.38 -8.96
C THR A 30 43.09 14.36 -8.19
N LEU A 31 41.77 14.33 -8.43
CA LEU A 31 40.89 13.26 -7.96
C LEU A 31 40.55 12.31 -9.10
N ASN A 32 40.27 11.06 -8.74
CA ASN A 32 39.70 10.07 -9.63
C ASN A 32 38.26 9.81 -9.20
N ASN A 33 37.32 9.96 -10.13
CA ASN A 33 35.94 9.59 -9.93
C ASN A 33 35.62 8.34 -10.77
N PRO A 34 35.37 7.18 -10.13
CA PRO A 34 35.13 5.94 -10.85
C PRO A 34 33.82 5.93 -11.67
N LEU A 35 32.96 6.94 -11.50
CA LEU A 35 31.65 7.04 -12.15
C LEU A 35 31.66 7.92 -13.41
N VAL A 36 32.81 8.45 -13.85
CA VAL A 36 32.88 9.36 -15.01
C VAL A 36 32.21 8.78 -16.26
N ASP A 37 32.55 7.55 -16.62
CA ASP A 37 32.03 6.92 -17.84
C ASP A 37 30.54 6.62 -17.72
N GLU A 38 30.08 6.17 -16.54
CA GLU A 38 28.66 5.89 -16.27
C GLU A 38 27.82 7.18 -16.36
N ILE A 39 28.30 8.27 -15.78
CA ILE A 39 27.62 9.58 -15.82
C ILE A 39 27.54 10.10 -17.25
N LYS A 40 28.62 9.99 -18.04
CA LYS A 40 28.61 10.39 -19.45
C LYS A 40 27.65 9.56 -20.29
N GLN A 41 27.52 8.28 -20.01
CA GLN A 41 26.65 7.39 -20.78
C GLN A 41 25.17 7.58 -20.45
N ASN A 42 24.83 7.68 -19.15
CA ASN A 42 23.45 7.69 -18.69
C ASN A 42 22.88 9.09 -18.44
N TYR A 43 23.74 10.09 -18.24
CA TYR A 43 23.38 11.45 -17.85
C TYR A 43 24.20 12.51 -18.60
N SER A 44 24.46 12.27 -19.90
CA SER A 44 25.30 13.11 -20.77
C SER A 44 24.94 14.60 -20.71
N ASP A 45 23.64 14.92 -20.77
CA ASP A 45 23.16 16.31 -20.74
C ASP A 45 23.62 17.05 -19.48
N ILE A 46 23.48 16.42 -18.30
CA ILE A 46 23.89 17.01 -17.02
C ILE A 46 25.40 17.18 -16.97
N PHE A 47 26.15 16.20 -17.47
CA PHE A 47 27.61 16.26 -17.49
C PHE A 47 28.13 17.40 -18.38
N PHE A 48 27.60 17.54 -19.60
CA PHE A 48 28.02 18.59 -20.52
C PHE A 48 27.58 19.98 -20.06
N MET A 49 26.36 20.14 -19.55
CA MET A 49 25.93 21.41 -18.96
C MET A 49 26.81 21.79 -17.76
N THR A 50 27.13 20.84 -16.88
CA THR A 50 28.02 21.07 -15.73
C THR A 50 29.42 21.51 -16.20
N ARG A 51 29.97 20.84 -17.21
CA ARG A 51 31.26 21.21 -17.81
C ARG A 51 31.22 22.64 -18.34
N GLU A 52 30.21 22.99 -19.13
CA GLU A 52 30.09 24.33 -19.70
C GLU A 52 29.97 25.39 -18.60
N ILE A 53 29.15 25.14 -17.57
CA ILE A 53 29.01 26.06 -16.44
C ILE A 53 30.36 26.28 -15.75
N LEU A 54 31.07 25.21 -15.42
CA LEU A 54 32.35 25.30 -14.73
C LEU A 54 33.43 25.97 -15.58
N ALA A 55 33.47 25.68 -16.88
CA ALA A 55 34.43 26.28 -17.82
C ALA A 55 34.20 27.78 -18.04
N ASN A 56 32.97 28.27 -17.84
CA ASN A 56 32.61 29.68 -17.98
C ASN A 56 32.58 30.43 -16.64
N MET A 57 32.92 29.80 -15.52
CA MET A 57 33.05 30.50 -14.25
C MET A 57 34.36 31.27 -14.20
N ASP A 58 34.30 32.59 -14.02
CA ASP A 58 35.48 33.47 -13.93
C ASP A 58 36.57 32.93 -13.00
N LYS A 59 36.15 32.32 -11.88
CA LYS A 59 37.04 31.76 -10.86
C LYS A 59 37.83 30.53 -11.32
N PHE A 60 37.47 29.90 -12.43
CA PHE A 60 38.10 28.68 -12.92
C PHE A 60 38.68 28.79 -14.34
N LEU A 61 38.62 29.98 -14.96
CA LEU A 61 39.07 30.20 -16.36
C LEU A 61 40.53 29.82 -16.61
N GLU A 62 41.40 29.93 -15.59
CA GLU A 62 42.84 29.63 -15.72
C GLU A 62 43.16 28.13 -15.65
N TRP A 63 42.18 27.29 -15.29
CA TRP A 63 42.37 25.85 -15.11
C TRP A 63 41.55 25.04 -16.10
N THR A 64 42.13 23.93 -16.55
CA THR A 64 41.37 22.88 -17.22
C THR A 64 40.80 21.94 -16.18
N ILE A 65 39.48 21.99 -15.98
CA ILE A 65 38.79 21.10 -15.03
C ILE A 65 38.69 19.71 -15.63
N SER A 66 39.15 18.69 -14.89
CA SER A 66 39.11 17.30 -15.33
C SER A 66 37.70 16.74 -15.35
N ASP A 67 37.52 15.66 -16.13
CA ASP A 67 36.25 14.95 -16.21
C ASP A 67 35.80 14.40 -14.86
N ASP A 68 36.73 14.03 -13.98
CA ASP A 68 36.48 13.57 -12.61
C ASP A 68 35.82 14.66 -11.75
N GLU A 69 36.33 15.89 -11.82
CA GLU A 69 35.78 17.02 -11.07
C GLU A 69 34.41 17.44 -11.64
N VAL A 70 34.27 17.43 -12.98
CA VAL A 70 32.96 17.63 -13.63
C VAL A 70 31.96 16.56 -13.17
N ALA A 71 32.39 15.29 -13.07
CA ALA A 71 31.55 14.19 -12.61
C ALA A 71 31.13 14.38 -11.14
N TYR A 72 32.04 14.81 -10.26
CA TYR A 72 31.67 15.10 -8.86
C TYR A 72 30.65 16.24 -8.75
N VAL A 73 30.82 17.32 -9.50
CA VAL A 73 29.84 18.43 -9.51
C VAL A 73 28.51 17.96 -10.12
N SER A 74 28.55 17.14 -11.17
CA SER A 74 27.35 16.57 -11.81
C SER A 74 26.52 15.74 -10.82
N LEU A 75 27.16 14.99 -9.92
CA LEU A 75 26.47 14.21 -8.89
C LEU A 75 25.63 15.09 -7.94
N HIS A 76 26.04 16.32 -7.65
CA HIS A 76 25.21 17.23 -6.86
C HIS A 76 23.89 17.56 -7.56
N PHE A 77 23.93 17.86 -8.86
CA PHE A 77 22.74 18.13 -9.66
C PHE A 77 21.86 16.89 -9.82
N LEU A 78 22.45 15.71 -10.08
CA LEU A 78 21.71 14.46 -10.15
C LEU A 78 21.00 14.14 -8.84
N ALA A 79 21.67 14.33 -7.70
CA ALA A 79 21.06 14.16 -6.38
C ALA A 79 19.90 15.15 -6.13
N ALA A 80 20.03 16.39 -6.58
CA ALA A 80 18.97 17.40 -6.47
C ALA A 80 17.77 17.09 -7.37
N MET A 81 18.02 16.62 -8.60
CA MET A 81 16.97 16.14 -9.48
C MET A 81 16.20 14.99 -8.84
N GLU A 82 16.90 14.03 -8.23
CA GLU A 82 16.25 12.91 -7.55
C GLU A 82 15.40 13.39 -6.37
N ARG A 83 15.93 14.26 -5.49
CA ARG A 83 15.15 14.88 -4.41
C ARG A 83 13.92 15.63 -4.90
N SER A 84 14.02 16.31 -6.03
CA SER A 84 12.88 17.05 -6.58
C SER A 84 11.76 16.11 -7.06
N LYS A 85 12.09 14.92 -7.59
CA LYS A 85 11.09 13.88 -7.90
C LYS A 85 10.39 13.38 -6.65
N GLU A 86 11.06 13.41 -5.50
CA GLU A 86 10.48 13.07 -4.19
C GLU A 86 9.58 14.20 -3.62
N SER A 87 9.68 15.43 -4.15
CA SER A 87 8.92 16.59 -3.64
C SER A 87 7.53 16.76 -4.27
N THR A 88 7.31 16.17 -5.45
CA THR A 88 6.02 16.18 -6.16
C THR A 88 5.53 14.73 -6.28
N LYS A 89 4.56 14.37 -5.45
CA LYS A 89 4.01 13.01 -5.43
C LYS A 89 2.85 12.89 -6.41
N PHE A 90 2.76 11.75 -7.08
CA PHE A 90 1.56 11.38 -7.81
C PHE A 90 0.45 10.99 -6.83
N ASN A 91 -0.73 11.56 -7.00
CA ASN A 91 -1.93 11.16 -6.29
C ASN A 91 -2.49 9.90 -6.94
N ILE A 92 -2.54 8.80 -6.19
CA ILE A 92 -2.99 7.52 -6.73
C ILE A 92 -4.22 7.00 -5.99
N LEU A 93 -5.15 6.43 -6.75
CA LEU A 93 -6.30 5.71 -6.22
C LEU A 93 -6.01 4.22 -6.34
N ALA A 94 -6.00 3.51 -5.21
CA ALA A 94 -5.89 2.06 -5.23
C ALA A 94 -7.29 1.43 -5.22
N ILE A 95 -7.53 0.43 -6.06
CA ILE A 95 -8.81 -0.27 -6.16
C ILE A 95 -8.58 -1.75 -5.89
N CYS A 96 -9.37 -2.34 -4.99
CA CYS A 96 -9.26 -3.76 -4.65
C CYS A 96 -10.62 -4.46 -4.68
N ALA A 97 -10.64 -5.77 -4.99
CA ALA A 97 -11.86 -6.59 -5.10
C ALA A 97 -12.48 -6.96 -3.74
N THR A 98 -12.11 -6.24 -2.68
CA THR A 98 -12.47 -6.36 -1.25
C THR A 98 -11.67 -7.33 -0.38
N GLY A 99 -11.60 -6.90 0.90
CA GLY A 99 -10.73 -7.32 1.98
C GLY A 99 -9.88 -6.11 2.42
N PHE A 100 -10.19 -5.49 3.57
CA PHE A 100 -9.35 -4.39 4.10
C PHE A 100 -7.88 -4.83 4.20
N GLY A 101 -7.62 -6.11 4.47
CA GLY A 101 -6.29 -6.70 4.49
C GLY A 101 -5.60 -6.63 3.13
N ALA A 102 -6.20 -7.16 2.07
CA ALA A 102 -5.66 -7.08 0.71
C ALA A 102 -5.50 -5.62 0.24
N ALA A 103 -6.48 -4.77 0.54
CA ALA A 103 -6.44 -3.34 0.26
C ALA A 103 -5.28 -2.64 1.01
N GLN A 104 -5.08 -2.95 2.29
CA GLN A 104 -3.95 -2.45 3.08
C GLN A 104 -2.62 -3.05 2.66
N MET A 105 -2.57 -4.30 2.20
CA MET A 105 -1.34 -4.89 1.68
C MET A 105 -0.90 -4.13 0.43
N LEU A 106 -1.81 -3.92 -0.51
CA LEU A 106 -1.55 -3.11 -1.68
C LEU A 106 -1.16 -1.67 -1.28
N ARG A 107 -1.88 -1.06 -0.34
CA ARG A 107 -1.55 0.26 0.20
C ARG A 107 -0.14 0.32 0.78
N ASN A 108 0.16 -0.54 1.75
CA ASN A 108 1.44 -0.60 2.43
C ASN A 108 2.57 -0.86 1.44
N ARG A 109 2.33 -1.70 0.43
CA ARG A 109 3.32 -2.01 -0.59
C ARG A 109 3.59 -0.79 -1.48
N LEU A 110 2.54 -0.09 -1.92
CA LEU A 110 2.65 1.17 -2.65
C LEU A 110 3.35 2.26 -1.82
N GLU A 111 2.99 2.42 -0.55
CA GLU A 111 3.60 3.40 0.35
C GLU A 111 5.06 3.04 0.67
N THR A 112 5.41 1.76 0.82
CA THR A 112 6.79 1.33 1.09
C THR A 112 7.68 1.52 -0.14
N GLU A 113 7.20 1.10 -1.30
CA GLU A 113 8.02 1.04 -2.54
C GLU A 113 8.07 2.38 -3.26
N PHE A 114 6.98 3.15 -3.16
CA PHE A 114 6.79 4.40 -3.89
C PHE A 114 6.47 5.60 -3.02
N GLY A 115 6.41 5.50 -1.67
CA GLY A 115 5.91 6.58 -0.81
C GLY A 115 6.68 7.91 -0.88
N LYS A 116 7.87 7.92 -1.49
CA LYS A 116 8.57 9.16 -1.85
C LYS A 116 8.01 9.86 -3.09
N ARG A 117 7.46 9.11 -4.03
CA ARG A 117 6.95 9.57 -5.33
C ARG A 117 5.43 9.46 -5.48
N VAL A 118 4.72 8.79 -4.58
CA VAL A 118 3.26 8.67 -4.63
C VAL A 118 2.62 9.00 -3.28
N GLU A 119 1.42 9.56 -3.34
CA GLU A 119 0.48 9.70 -2.24
C GLU A 119 -0.73 8.81 -2.55
N VAL A 120 -0.96 7.80 -1.72
CA VAL A 120 -2.16 6.96 -1.82
C VAL A 120 -3.32 7.74 -1.22
N VAL A 121 -4.10 8.41 -2.08
CA VAL A 121 -5.20 9.28 -1.66
C VAL A 121 -6.31 8.48 -0.98
N ASP A 122 -6.66 7.34 -1.57
CA ASP A 122 -7.67 6.45 -1.02
C ASP A 122 -7.44 5.02 -1.53
N VAL A 123 -8.00 4.05 -0.78
CA VAL A 123 -8.08 2.66 -1.21
C VAL A 123 -9.52 2.21 -1.10
N ILE A 124 -10.14 1.97 -2.25
CA ILE A 124 -11.58 1.75 -2.33
C ILE A 124 -11.91 0.38 -2.91
N GLY A 125 -13.09 -0.13 -2.56
CA GLY A 125 -13.70 -1.23 -3.30
C GLY A 125 -14.07 -0.80 -4.72
N TYR A 126 -14.07 -1.74 -5.65
CA TYR A 126 -14.51 -1.48 -7.04
C TYR A 126 -15.90 -0.81 -7.11
N TYR A 127 -16.83 -1.21 -6.23
CA TYR A 127 -18.20 -0.68 -6.18
C TYR A 127 -18.29 0.78 -5.71
N GLU A 128 -17.26 1.31 -5.05
CA GLU A 128 -17.23 2.70 -4.57
C GLU A 128 -16.74 3.67 -5.64
N LEU A 129 -16.26 3.14 -6.78
CA LEU A 129 -15.68 3.92 -7.86
C LEU A 129 -16.74 4.83 -8.50
N ASN A 130 -16.47 6.13 -8.47
CA ASN A 130 -17.30 7.15 -9.11
C ASN A 130 -16.43 8.33 -9.57
N GLN A 131 -17.01 9.25 -10.35
CA GLN A 131 -16.26 10.37 -10.91
C GLN A 131 -15.70 11.33 -9.85
N GLU A 132 -16.34 11.46 -8.68
CA GLU A 132 -15.83 12.32 -7.61
C GLU A 132 -14.54 11.75 -7.02
N LYS A 133 -14.46 10.43 -6.84
CA LYS A 133 -13.24 9.73 -6.35
C LYS A 133 -12.06 9.80 -7.33
N LEU A 134 -12.31 10.12 -8.60
CA LEU A 134 -11.27 10.25 -9.63
C LEU A 134 -10.71 11.68 -9.74
N LYS A 135 -11.32 12.67 -9.09
CA LYS A 135 -10.82 14.05 -9.15
C LYS A 135 -9.47 14.17 -8.48
N GLY A 136 -8.51 14.76 -9.19
CA GLY A 136 -7.15 15.00 -8.67
C GLY A 136 -6.27 13.75 -8.56
N ILE A 137 -6.72 12.61 -9.11
CA ILE A 137 -5.94 11.37 -9.19
C ILE A 137 -5.16 11.36 -10.50
N ASP A 138 -3.86 11.09 -10.43
CA ASP A 138 -2.97 11.01 -11.58
C ASP A 138 -3.04 9.65 -12.27
N PHE A 139 -3.20 8.56 -11.51
CA PHE A 139 -3.42 7.22 -12.06
C PHE A 139 -4.03 6.25 -11.02
N ILE A 140 -4.57 5.14 -11.52
CA ILE A 140 -5.20 4.08 -10.71
C ILE A 140 -4.27 2.87 -10.62
N VAL A 141 -4.16 2.27 -9.43
CA VAL A 141 -3.56 0.95 -9.24
C VAL A 141 -4.65 -0.02 -8.82
N SER A 142 -4.98 -1.02 -9.63
CA SER A 142 -6.09 -1.92 -9.36
C SER A 142 -5.64 -3.37 -9.20
N ALA A 143 -6.04 -3.99 -8.09
CA ALA A 143 -6.01 -5.43 -7.91
C ALA A 143 -7.22 -6.15 -8.55
N VAL A 144 -8.06 -5.41 -9.26
CA VAL A 144 -9.25 -5.91 -9.97
C VAL A 144 -9.08 -5.65 -11.45
N ASP A 145 -9.70 -6.49 -12.26
CA ASP A 145 -9.81 -6.20 -13.68
C ASP A 145 -10.82 -5.08 -13.92
N LEU A 146 -10.34 -3.93 -14.41
CA LEU A 146 -11.17 -2.77 -14.77
C LEU A 146 -11.26 -2.57 -16.29
N SER A 147 -10.87 -3.57 -17.10
CA SER A 147 -10.78 -3.44 -18.56
C SER A 147 -12.13 -3.19 -19.24
N ASN A 148 -13.23 -3.43 -18.53
CA ASN A 148 -14.59 -3.15 -18.95
C ASN A 148 -15.02 -1.68 -18.73
N LEU A 149 -14.19 -0.87 -18.08
CA LEU A 149 -14.43 0.54 -17.80
C LEU A 149 -13.44 1.42 -18.57
N TYR A 150 -13.89 2.61 -18.94
CA TYR A 150 -13.06 3.62 -19.62
C TYR A 150 -12.60 4.70 -18.64
N PHE A 151 -11.29 4.96 -18.59
CA PHE A 151 -10.67 5.98 -17.76
C PHE A 151 -9.87 6.97 -18.60
N GLN A 152 -9.88 8.24 -18.19
CA GLN A 152 -9.05 9.29 -18.78
C GLN A 152 -7.64 9.34 -18.19
N ILE A 153 -7.41 8.57 -17.12
CA ILE A 153 -6.14 8.44 -16.43
C ILE A 153 -5.62 7.01 -16.57
N PRO A 154 -4.29 6.78 -16.52
CA PRO A 154 -3.71 5.46 -16.60
C PRO A 154 -4.25 4.53 -15.52
N VAL A 155 -4.41 3.25 -15.86
CA VAL A 155 -4.82 2.20 -14.94
C VAL A 155 -3.81 1.06 -15.01
N PHE A 156 -3.20 0.74 -13.87
CA PHE A 156 -2.29 -0.38 -13.73
C PHE A 156 -3.01 -1.53 -13.03
N LYS A 157 -3.30 -2.58 -13.78
CA LYS A 157 -3.77 -3.85 -13.19
C LYS A 157 -2.56 -4.56 -12.58
N VAL A 158 -2.66 -4.87 -11.30
CA VAL A 158 -1.60 -5.51 -10.51
C VAL A 158 -2.15 -6.64 -9.66
N SER A 159 -1.28 -7.48 -9.13
CA SER A 159 -1.62 -8.36 -8.03
C SER A 159 -1.65 -7.59 -6.71
N VAL A 160 -2.40 -8.10 -5.72
CA VAL A 160 -2.45 -7.53 -4.36
C VAL A 160 -1.05 -7.37 -3.73
N PHE A 161 -0.15 -8.28 -4.04
CA PHE A 161 1.22 -8.30 -3.52
C PHE A 161 2.19 -7.37 -4.26
N LEU A 162 1.77 -6.78 -5.38
CA LEU A 162 2.58 -5.90 -6.22
C LEU A 162 3.96 -6.51 -6.53
N LYS A 163 3.98 -7.44 -7.49
CA LYS A 163 5.18 -8.18 -7.89
C LYS A 163 6.25 -7.26 -8.50
N SER A 164 7.50 -7.72 -8.53
CA SER A 164 8.64 -6.90 -8.98
C SER A 164 8.52 -6.38 -10.40
N ASP A 165 7.98 -7.16 -11.31
CA ASP A 165 7.69 -6.77 -12.70
C ASP A 165 6.58 -5.70 -12.77
N GLU A 166 5.53 -5.84 -11.95
CA GLU A 166 4.45 -4.86 -11.82
C GLU A 166 4.97 -3.53 -11.25
N MET A 167 5.87 -3.60 -10.26
CA MET A 167 6.54 -2.42 -9.71
C MET A 167 7.41 -1.70 -10.75
N GLU A 168 8.19 -2.45 -11.52
CA GLU A 168 9.07 -1.88 -12.56
C GLU A 168 8.26 -1.22 -13.69
N MET A 169 7.13 -1.83 -14.07
CA MET A 169 6.17 -1.24 -15.01
C MET A 169 5.66 0.11 -14.50
N ILE A 170 5.25 0.19 -13.23
CA ILE A 170 4.77 1.44 -12.63
C ILE A 170 5.89 2.47 -12.56
N ARG A 171 7.13 2.10 -12.18
CA ARG A 171 8.29 3.01 -12.15
C ARG A 171 8.56 3.65 -13.52
N LYS A 172 8.67 2.82 -14.56
CA LYS A 172 8.90 3.30 -15.93
C LYS A 172 7.80 4.23 -16.42
N ALA A 173 6.55 3.91 -16.09
CA ALA A 173 5.43 4.74 -16.45
C ALA A 173 5.48 6.10 -15.72
N MET A 174 5.76 6.10 -14.40
CA MET A 174 5.91 7.33 -13.61
C MET A 174 7.06 8.22 -14.07
N ASP A 175 8.14 7.65 -14.63
CA ASP A 175 9.26 8.42 -15.18
C ASP A 175 8.90 9.15 -16.48
N GLN A 176 7.86 8.70 -17.17
CA GLN A 176 7.36 9.30 -18.41
C GLN A 176 6.14 10.21 -18.18
N MET A 177 5.55 10.17 -16.98
CA MET A 177 4.36 10.92 -16.60
C MET A 177 4.72 12.28 -15.99
N GLN A 178 3.84 13.27 -16.19
CA GLN A 178 3.89 14.53 -15.45
C GLN A 178 2.84 14.51 -14.35
N VAL A 179 3.23 14.93 -13.14
CA VAL A 179 2.32 15.05 -12.00
C VAL A 179 1.31 16.17 -12.30
N SER A 180 0.00 15.90 -12.17
CA SER A 180 -0.99 16.95 -12.30
C SER A 180 -0.88 17.91 -11.12
N SER A 181 -0.94 19.22 -11.39
CA SER A 181 -0.68 20.27 -10.39
C SER A 181 -1.84 20.46 -9.39
N TYR A 182 -2.71 19.46 -9.23
CA TYR A 182 -3.93 19.59 -8.44
C TYR A 182 -3.66 19.24 -6.98
N VAL A 183 -3.34 20.28 -6.19
CA VAL A 183 -3.22 20.20 -4.74
C VAL A 183 -4.63 20.13 -4.14
N GLN A 184 -5.10 18.92 -3.86
CA GLN A 184 -6.22 18.74 -2.94
C GLN A 184 -5.77 17.84 -1.80
N SER A 185 -5.21 18.48 -0.78
CA SER A 185 -4.94 17.84 0.51
C SER A 185 -6.27 17.58 1.23
N SER A 186 -6.92 16.46 0.95
CA SER A 186 -7.89 15.90 1.89
C SER A 186 -7.10 15.21 3.00
N LYS A 187 -6.71 15.99 4.00
CA LYS A 187 -6.35 15.45 5.32
C LYS A 187 -7.59 14.74 5.87
N ILE A 188 -7.69 13.43 5.66
CA ILE A 188 -8.54 12.59 6.50
C ILE A 188 -7.77 12.37 7.79
N ASN A 189 -8.35 12.84 8.89
CA ASN A 189 -7.80 12.72 10.22
C ASN A 189 -7.53 11.24 10.54
N LYS A 190 -6.27 10.93 10.88
CA LYS A 190 -5.92 9.73 11.65
C LYS A 190 -6.58 9.86 13.02
N PHE A 191 -7.75 9.25 13.20
CA PHE A 191 -8.25 8.89 14.52
C PHE A 191 -7.79 7.46 14.84
N GLU A 192 -6.55 7.33 15.31
CA GLU A 192 -6.13 6.14 16.06
C GLU A 192 -6.65 6.26 17.49
N ASN A 193 -7.94 5.98 17.69
CA ASN A 193 -8.44 5.50 18.98
C ASN A 193 -9.85 4.91 18.84
N ASN A 194 -9.97 3.75 18.21
CA ASN A 194 -11.17 2.94 18.32
C ASN A 194 -10.77 1.52 18.73
N SER A 195 -11.22 1.11 19.92
CA SER A 195 -10.98 -0.22 20.46
C SER A 195 -11.62 -1.25 19.54
N PHE A 196 -10.79 -2.03 18.83
CA PHE A 196 -11.24 -3.12 17.95
C PHE A 196 -12.20 -4.09 18.67
N ARG A 197 -12.16 -4.13 20.01
CA ARG A 197 -13.03 -4.96 20.86
C ARG A 197 -14.51 -4.69 20.63
N GLN A 198 -14.90 -3.50 20.19
CA GLN A 198 -16.31 -3.16 19.92
C GLN A 198 -16.94 -3.98 18.79
N TYR A 199 -16.13 -4.55 17.88
CA TYR A 199 -16.61 -5.37 16.76
C TYR A 199 -16.85 -6.82 17.14
N PHE A 200 -16.38 -7.24 18.31
CA PHE A 200 -16.48 -8.61 18.79
C PHE A 200 -17.49 -8.70 19.92
N SER A 201 -18.30 -9.75 19.92
CA SER A 201 -19.20 -10.06 21.02
C SER A 201 -19.12 -11.54 21.37
N LYS A 202 -19.45 -11.87 22.61
CA LYS A 202 -19.43 -13.24 23.11
C LYS A 202 -20.45 -14.14 22.38
N GLU A 203 -21.56 -13.54 21.97
CA GLU A 203 -22.65 -14.17 21.23
C GLU A 203 -22.24 -14.54 19.81
N ASN A 204 -21.25 -13.82 19.26
CA ASN A 204 -20.68 -14.03 17.93
C ASN A 204 -19.37 -14.84 17.96
N PHE A 205 -19.12 -15.58 19.06
CA PHE A 205 -17.96 -16.45 19.20
C PHE A 205 -18.39 -17.91 19.28
N LEU A 206 -17.92 -18.71 18.33
CA LEU A 206 -18.30 -20.10 18.14
C LEU A 206 -17.09 -21.03 18.26
N ILE A 207 -17.32 -22.20 18.84
CA ILE A 207 -16.38 -23.33 18.77
C ILE A 207 -17.09 -24.44 18.01
N CYS A 208 -16.62 -24.71 16.80
CA CYS A 208 -17.17 -25.73 15.91
C CYS A 208 -16.41 -27.06 16.07
N THR A 209 -17.17 -28.15 16.10
CA THR A 209 -16.66 -29.52 15.90
C THR A 209 -17.20 -30.14 14.61
N GLU A 210 -18.04 -29.40 13.88
CA GLU A 210 -18.62 -29.83 12.60
C GLU A 210 -17.76 -29.29 11.45
N SER A 211 -17.56 -30.11 10.42
CA SER A 211 -16.71 -29.82 9.25
C SER A 211 -17.50 -29.36 8.01
N ASP A 212 -18.68 -28.76 8.22
CA ASP A 212 -19.52 -28.22 7.14
C ASP A 212 -19.45 -26.69 7.11
N LYS A 213 -18.86 -26.17 6.02
CA LYS A 213 -18.70 -24.74 5.77
C LYS A 213 -20.05 -24.02 5.67
N VAL A 214 -21.04 -24.62 5.02
CA VAL A 214 -22.32 -23.95 4.74
C VAL A 214 -23.07 -23.73 6.04
N ASN A 215 -23.23 -24.79 6.83
CA ASN A 215 -23.86 -24.73 8.16
C ASN A 215 -23.10 -23.79 9.11
N LEU A 216 -21.76 -23.79 9.07
CA LEU A 216 -20.96 -22.84 9.85
C LEU A 216 -21.28 -21.38 9.48
N LEU A 217 -21.29 -21.05 8.19
CA LEU A 217 -21.60 -19.70 7.72
C LEU A 217 -23.02 -19.28 8.10
N GLU A 218 -24.01 -20.18 8.00
CA GLU A 218 -25.39 -19.92 8.42
C GLU A 218 -25.46 -19.56 9.91
N LYS A 219 -24.85 -20.37 10.79
CA LYS A 219 -24.77 -20.09 12.24
C LYS A 219 -24.06 -18.78 12.56
N MET A 220 -22.97 -18.48 11.86
CA MET A 220 -22.23 -17.23 12.05
C MET A 220 -23.05 -16.01 11.62
N VAL A 221 -23.81 -16.12 10.54
CA VAL A 221 -24.69 -15.05 10.03
C VAL A 221 -25.89 -14.81 10.96
N GLU A 222 -26.49 -15.88 11.49
CA GLU A 222 -27.58 -15.80 12.49
C GLU A 222 -27.13 -14.99 13.72
N GLY A 223 -25.91 -15.21 14.23
CA GLY A 223 -25.38 -14.42 15.35
C GLY A 223 -25.25 -12.92 15.04
N LEU A 224 -24.93 -12.57 13.79
CA LEU A 224 -24.72 -11.18 13.36
C LEU A 224 -26.04 -10.45 13.07
N SER A 225 -27.15 -11.17 12.85
CA SER A 225 -28.44 -10.61 12.47
C SER A 225 -29.16 -9.89 13.59
N VAL A 226 -28.73 -10.06 14.85
CA VAL A 226 -29.29 -9.37 16.01
C VAL A 226 -29.21 -7.85 15.81
N GLY A 227 -30.37 -7.20 15.76
CA GLY A 227 -30.50 -5.75 15.56
C GLY A 227 -30.49 -5.28 14.10
N GLU A 228 -30.44 -6.20 13.13
CA GLU A 228 -30.50 -5.88 11.69
C GLU A 228 -31.90 -6.12 11.10
N SER A 229 -32.09 -5.78 9.82
CA SER A 229 -33.33 -6.02 9.07
C SER A 229 -33.62 -7.52 8.87
N ASN A 230 -34.89 -7.87 8.62
CA ASN A 230 -35.30 -9.27 8.39
C ASN A 230 -34.63 -9.91 7.16
N GLU A 231 -34.24 -9.12 6.17
CA GLU A 231 -33.59 -9.58 4.95
C GLU A 231 -32.06 -9.69 5.08
N PHE A 232 -31.50 -9.31 6.24
CA PHE A 232 -30.06 -9.22 6.45
C PHE A 232 -29.35 -10.56 6.25
N GLU A 233 -29.85 -11.64 6.86
CA GLU A 233 -29.21 -12.96 6.80
C GLU A 233 -29.07 -13.47 5.36
N GLN A 234 -30.18 -13.42 4.61
CA GLN A 234 -30.21 -13.84 3.22
C GLN A 234 -29.30 -12.98 2.34
N SER A 235 -29.31 -11.66 2.57
CA SER A 235 -28.49 -10.71 1.82
C SER A 235 -26.99 -10.91 2.09
N LEU A 236 -26.63 -11.12 3.36
CA LEU A 236 -25.25 -11.36 3.80
C LEU A 236 -24.71 -12.68 3.23
N LEU A 237 -25.45 -13.78 3.36
CA LEU A 237 -25.07 -15.07 2.78
C LEU A 237 -24.90 -15.00 1.26
N TYR A 238 -25.85 -14.37 0.57
CA TYR A 238 -25.78 -14.18 -0.87
C TYR A 238 -24.57 -13.32 -1.30
N GLY A 239 -24.29 -12.25 -0.55
CA GLY A 239 -23.12 -11.40 -0.78
C GLY A 239 -21.78 -12.09 -0.53
N ILE A 240 -21.70 -12.97 0.47
CA ILE A 240 -20.50 -13.79 0.74
C ILE A 240 -20.28 -14.76 -0.41
N LYS A 241 -21.35 -15.45 -0.86
CA LYS A 241 -21.26 -16.38 -1.99
C LYS A 241 -20.73 -15.70 -3.26
N GLN A 242 -21.29 -14.55 -3.62
CA GLN A 242 -20.80 -13.76 -4.76
C GLN A 242 -19.33 -13.38 -4.59
N ARG A 243 -18.91 -13.01 -3.37
CA ARG A 243 -17.51 -12.64 -3.11
C ARG A 243 -16.55 -13.81 -3.31
N GLU A 244 -16.93 -15.01 -2.87
CA GLU A 244 -16.11 -16.22 -3.03
C GLU A 244 -16.00 -16.68 -4.49
N GLU A 245 -17.03 -16.41 -5.32
CA GLU A 245 -16.98 -16.70 -6.77
C GLU A 245 -15.92 -15.85 -7.51
N LEU A 246 -15.56 -14.68 -6.96
CA LEU A 246 -14.54 -13.79 -7.57
C LEU A 246 -13.10 -14.21 -7.22
N SER A 247 -12.85 -14.54 -5.95
CA SER A 247 -11.55 -15.03 -5.48
C SER A 247 -11.71 -15.75 -4.15
N SER A 248 -10.74 -16.61 -3.82
CA SER A 248 -10.69 -17.21 -2.48
C SER A 248 -10.64 -16.13 -1.39
N VAL A 249 -11.28 -16.43 -0.26
CA VAL A 249 -11.30 -15.65 0.98
C VAL A 249 -10.46 -16.31 2.08
N VAL A 250 -9.69 -17.34 1.72
CA VAL A 250 -8.72 -18.00 2.59
C VAL A 250 -7.42 -17.19 2.57
N PHE A 251 -6.99 -16.77 3.76
CA PHE A 251 -5.83 -15.88 3.93
C PHE A 251 -4.56 -16.66 4.28
N SER A 252 -4.70 -17.83 4.92
CA SER A 252 -3.63 -18.79 5.15
C SER A 252 -4.22 -20.20 5.23
N GLU A 253 -3.36 -21.23 5.29
CA GLU A 253 -3.80 -22.64 5.40
C GLU A 253 -4.86 -22.86 6.50
N LYS A 254 -4.78 -22.11 7.61
CA LYS A 254 -5.67 -22.25 8.77
C LYS A 254 -6.72 -21.14 8.91
N ILE A 255 -6.66 -20.06 8.13
CA ILE A 255 -7.48 -18.86 8.35
C ILE A 255 -8.34 -18.52 7.13
N ALA A 256 -9.66 -18.44 7.32
CA ALA A 256 -10.59 -17.89 6.34
C ALA A 256 -11.25 -16.60 6.85
N VAL A 257 -11.47 -15.65 5.95
CA VAL A 257 -12.03 -14.33 6.26
C VAL A 257 -13.22 -14.03 5.32
N PRO A 258 -14.32 -14.80 5.42
CA PRO A 258 -15.51 -14.52 4.63
C PRO A 258 -16.05 -13.13 4.93
N HIS A 259 -16.52 -12.47 3.88
CA HIS A 259 -17.14 -11.13 3.94
C HIS A 259 -18.00 -10.92 2.69
N PRO A 260 -19.04 -10.09 2.75
CA PRO A 260 -19.88 -9.84 1.59
C PRO A 260 -19.19 -8.95 0.56
N ILE A 261 -19.65 -9.03 -0.70
CA ILE A 261 -19.21 -8.16 -1.79
C ILE A 261 -19.54 -6.67 -1.57
N GLN A 262 -20.54 -6.38 -0.73
CA GLN A 262 -20.97 -5.04 -0.32
C GLN A 262 -21.51 -5.06 1.13
N PRO A 263 -21.53 -3.95 1.86
CA PRO A 263 -22.12 -3.90 3.20
C PRO A 263 -23.64 -4.06 3.17
N PHE A 264 -24.18 -4.78 4.15
CA PHE A 264 -25.62 -4.95 4.36
C PHE A 264 -26.07 -4.54 5.77
N GLY A 265 -25.16 -4.54 6.74
CA GLY A 265 -25.47 -4.23 8.13
C GLY A 265 -25.49 -2.74 8.41
N THR A 266 -26.22 -2.37 9.46
CA THR A 266 -26.19 -1.02 10.02
C THR A 266 -25.01 -0.82 10.96
N GLU A 267 -24.50 -1.88 11.57
CA GLU A 267 -23.31 -1.86 12.42
C GLU A 267 -22.20 -2.78 11.89
N GLY A 268 -20.94 -2.39 12.16
CA GLY A 268 -19.80 -3.24 11.86
C GLY A 268 -19.69 -4.33 12.91
N LYS A 269 -19.70 -5.60 12.51
CA LYS A 269 -19.66 -6.75 13.42
C LYS A 269 -18.73 -7.83 12.88
N VAL A 270 -18.13 -8.62 13.79
CA VAL A 270 -17.29 -9.77 13.45
C VAL A 270 -17.76 -11.00 14.23
N SER A 271 -18.05 -12.07 13.48
CA SER A 271 -18.27 -13.40 14.04
C SER A 271 -17.01 -14.23 13.89
N VAL A 272 -16.66 -14.96 14.95
CA VAL A 272 -15.44 -15.77 15.03
C VAL A 272 -15.82 -17.20 15.27
N ALA A 273 -15.28 -18.11 14.47
CA ALA A 273 -15.39 -19.54 14.72
C ALA A 273 -14.02 -20.18 14.82
N ILE A 274 -13.83 -20.99 15.86
CA ILE A 274 -12.68 -21.87 16.01
C ILE A 274 -13.16 -23.31 15.75
N CYS A 275 -12.74 -23.88 14.63
CA CYS A 275 -13.03 -25.26 14.29
C CYS A 275 -11.91 -26.17 14.79
N LYS A 276 -12.28 -27.11 15.68
CA LYS A 276 -11.32 -28.04 16.28
C LYS A 276 -10.78 -29.02 15.25
N ASP A 277 -11.61 -29.41 14.29
CA ASP A 277 -11.23 -30.18 13.13
C ASP A 277 -10.98 -29.27 11.91
N SER A 278 -10.15 -29.76 10.99
CA SER A 278 -9.84 -29.09 9.73
C SER A 278 -11.08 -28.95 8.85
N LEU A 279 -11.37 -27.74 8.40
CA LEU A 279 -12.49 -27.41 7.53
C LEU A 279 -12.02 -27.25 6.07
N LEU A 280 -12.66 -27.99 5.17
CA LEU A 280 -12.53 -27.75 3.74
C LEU A 280 -13.29 -26.48 3.36
N TRP A 281 -12.56 -25.47 2.87
CA TRP A 281 -13.14 -24.17 2.54
C TRP A 281 -13.41 -24.00 1.05
N ASP A 282 -12.45 -24.41 0.22
CA ASP A 282 -12.52 -24.39 -1.24
C ASP A 282 -11.65 -25.52 -1.82
N ASN A 283 -11.61 -25.65 -3.15
CA ASN A 283 -10.86 -26.71 -3.83
C ASN A 283 -9.34 -26.63 -3.62
N GLN A 284 -8.82 -25.51 -3.10
CA GLN A 284 -7.40 -25.28 -2.86
C GLN A 284 -7.04 -25.31 -1.36
N SER A 285 -8.04 -25.24 -0.47
CA SER A 285 -7.86 -25.00 0.95
C SER A 285 -8.67 -25.98 1.81
N SER A 286 -7.98 -26.93 2.44
CA SER A 286 -8.60 -28.04 3.18
C SER A 286 -8.41 -28.02 4.71
N HIS A 287 -7.63 -27.07 5.24
CA HIS A 287 -7.16 -27.08 6.63
C HIS A 287 -7.56 -25.85 7.46
N VAL A 288 -8.67 -25.17 7.10
CA VAL A 288 -9.13 -23.98 7.82
C VAL A 288 -9.59 -24.36 9.24
N GLN A 289 -9.17 -23.60 10.24
CA GLN A 289 -9.55 -23.79 11.66
C GLN A 289 -9.98 -22.49 12.34
N LEU A 290 -9.61 -21.33 11.80
CA LEU A 290 -10.03 -20.02 12.30
C LEU A 290 -10.82 -19.32 11.20
N VAL A 291 -12.06 -18.97 11.50
CA VAL A 291 -12.94 -18.26 10.57
C VAL A 291 -13.34 -16.94 11.19
N PHE A 292 -13.04 -15.84 10.49
CA PHE A 292 -13.45 -14.50 10.88
C PHE A 292 -14.46 -14.00 9.84
N LEU A 293 -15.76 -14.09 10.14
CA LEU A 293 -16.81 -13.54 9.29
C LEU A 293 -16.97 -12.05 9.59
N LEU A 294 -16.64 -11.22 8.61
CA LEU A 294 -16.75 -9.77 8.72
C LEU A 294 -18.08 -9.32 8.11
N SER A 295 -18.85 -8.54 8.87
CA SER A 295 -20.04 -7.83 8.40
C SER A 295 -19.81 -6.32 8.51
N PRO A 296 -19.39 -5.66 7.41
CA PRO A 296 -19.24 -4.21 7.39
C PRO A 296 -20.58 -3.46 7.43
N SER A 297 -20.56 -2.27 8.04
CA SER A 297 -21.68 -1.33 8.10
C SER A 297 -21.80 -0.50 6.81
N ILE A 298 -23.03 -0.13 6.46
CA ILE A 298 -23.33 0.85 5.41
C ILE A 298 -23.01 2.30 5.82
N TYR A 299 -22.87 2.59 7.13
CA TYR A 299 -22.67 3.95 7.66
C TYR A 299 -21.19 4.28 7.95
N GLY A 300 -20.33 3.29 8.15
CA GLY A 300 -18.90 3.51 8.39
C GLY A 300 -18.17 2.33 9.03
N ASN A 301 -16.89 2.14 8.67
CA ASN A 301 -16.12 0.92 8.98
C ASN A 301 -14.73 1.18 9.57
N GLU A 302 -14.48 2.40 10.08
CA GLU A 302 -13.12 2.88 10.42
C GLU A 302 -12.35 1.96 11.38
N GLY A 303 -13.02 1.25 12.32
CA GLY A 303 -12.35 0.34 13.25
C GLY A 303 -12.23 -1.12 12.78
N LEU A 304 -12.98 -1.56 11.76
CA LEU A 304 -12.77 -2.88 11.11
C LEU A 304 -11.40 -2.96 10.45
N ALA A 305 -10.83 -1.81 10.12
CA ALA A 305 -9.45 -1.64 9.71
C ALA A 305 -8.47 -2.34 10.65
N THR A 306 -8.57 -2.01 11.94
CA THR A 306 -7.68 -2.53 12.98
C THR A 306 -7.88 -4.02 13.19
N VAL A 307 -9.14 -4.51 13.13
CA VAL A 307 -9.45 -5.94 13.22
C VAL A 307 -8.78 -6.70 12.08
N THR A 308 -8.93 -6.21 10.85
CA THR A 308 -8.41 -6.91 9.67
C THR A 308 -6.89 -6.86 9.64
N LYS A 309 -6.26 -5.75 10.06
CA LYS A 309 -4.79 -5.67 10.22
C LYS A 309 -4.28 -6.75 11.17
N LYS A 310 -4.94 -6.95 12.33
CA LYS A 310 -4.59 -8.01 13.28
C LYS A 310 -4.76 -9.40 12.66
N ILE A 311 -5.83 -9.66 11.91
CA ILE A 311 -6.01 -10.94 11.20
C ILE A 311 -4.87 -11.18 10.21
N VAL A 312 -4.43 -10.16 9.46
CA VAL A 312 -3.29 -10.28 8.55
C VAL A 312 -2.01 -10.60 9.32
N SER A 313 -1.69 -9.85 10.38
CA SER A 313 -0.52 -10.14 11.24
C SER A 313 -0.57 -11.54 11.86
N LEU A 314 -1.78 -12.10 12.07
CA LEU A 314 -1.97 -13.46 12.55
C LEU A 314 -1.58 -14.52 11.51
N THR A 315 -1.77 -14.25 10.21
CA THR A 315 -1.46 -15.22 9.13
C THR A 315 0.01 -15.62 9.09
N GLU A 316 0.91 -14.74 9.55
CA GLU A 316 2.36 -14.95 9.59
C GLU A 316 2.86 -15.47 10.95
N ASN A 317 1.96 -15.69 11.93
CA ASN A 317 2.32 -16.06 13.29
C ASN A 317 1.68 -17.40 13.71
N ASP A 318 2.36 -18.50 13.38
CA ASP A 318 1.90 -19.86 13.69
C ASP A 318 1.70 -20.12 15.18
N GLU A 319 2.52 -19.50 16.04
CA GLU A 319 2.40 -19.63 17.49
C GLU A 319 1.07 -19.05 17.98
N LEU A 320 0.74 -17.82 17.58
CA LEU A 320 -0.53 -17.18 17.93
C LEU A 320 -1.72 -17.89 17.28
N GLN A 321 -1.58 -18.42 16.05
CA GLN A 321 -2.62 -19.24 15.44
C GLN A 321 -2.94 -20.47 16.29
N ASN A 322 -1.91 -21.23 16.70
CA ASN A 322 -2.09 -22.42 17.52
C ASN A 322 -2.65 -22.06 18.91
N GLN A 323 -2.23 -20.94 19.50
CA GLN A 323 -2.81 -20.43 20.74
C GLN A 323 -4.31 -20.13 20.58
N LEU A 324 -4.71 -19.41 19.53
CA LEU A 324 -6.12 -19.11 19.26
C LEU A 324 -6.94 -20.38 18.98
N ILE A 325 -6.42 -21.34 18.22
CA ILE A 325 -7.09 -22.62 17.96
C ILE A 325 -7.33 -23.42 19.27
N SER A 326 -6.40 -23.29 20.22
CA SER A 326 -6.51 -23.93 21.54
C SER A 326 -7.52 -23.27 22.49
N CYS A 327 -8.01 -22.06 22.18
CA CYS A 327 -8.98 -21.35 23.02
C CYS A 327 -10.29 -22.12 23.18
N ASN A 328 -10.92 -21.96 24.35
CA ASN A 328 -12.19 -22.60 24.70
C ASN A 328 -13.28 -21.59 25.14
N ASN A 329 -12.96 -20.30 25.15
CA ASN A 329 -13.90 -19.25 25.47
C ASN A 329 -13.48 -17.92 24.82
N PHE A 330 -14.44 -16.99 24.77
CA PHE A 330 -14.28 -15.67 24.17
C PHE A 330 -13.22 -14.79 24.84
N GLU A 331 -13.11 -14.85 26.18
CA GLU A 331 -12.18 -13.99 26.93
C GLU A 331 -10.72 -14.35 26.65
N ASP A 332 -10.40 -15.65 26.58
CA ASP A 332 -9.07 -16.10 26.19
C ASP A 332 -8.75 -15.69 24.74
N PHE A 333 -9.71 -15.89 23.83
CA PHE A 333 -9.57 -15.49 22.43
C PHE A 333 -9.25 -14.00 22.31
N ILE A 334 -10.07 -13.14 22.91
CA ILE A 334 -9.95 -11.68 22.72
C ILE A 334 -8.64 -11.16 23.36
N ASN A 335 -8.21 -11.72 24.49
CA ASN A 335 -6.97 -11.35 25.16
C ASN A 335 -5.72 -11.76 24.35
N ILE A 336 -5.77 -12.88 23.64
CA ILE A 336 -4.69 -13.28 22.73
C ILE A 336 -4.72 -12.41 21.47
N PHE A 337 -5.91 -12.19 20.90
CA PHE A 337 -6.10 -11.37 19.70
C PHE A 337 -5.66 -9.91 19.91
N GLU A 338 -5.80 -9.38 21.12
CA GLU A 338 -5.33 -8.05 21.51
C GLU A 338 -3.81 -7.89 21.40
N LYS A 339 -3.03 -8.95 21.64
CA LYS A 339 -1.56 -8.93 21.59
C LYS A 339 -0.99 -8.87 20.17
N ILE A 340 -1.80 -9.14 19.16
CA ILE A 340 -1.39 -9.13 17.75
C ILE A 340 -1.11 -7.66 17.32
N LYS A 341 0.05 -7.38 16.72
CA LYS A 341 0.49 -6.00 16.38
C LYS A 341 0.04 -5.52 15.01
#